data_AF-A0A534HLM2-F1
#
_entry.id   AF-A0A534HLM2-F1
#
_cell.length_a   1.000
_cell.length_b   1.000
_cell.length_c   1.000
_cell.angle_alpha   90.00
_cell.angle_beta   90.00
_cell.angle_gamma   90.00
#
_symmetry.space_group_name_H-M   'P 1'
#
loop_
_entity.id
_entity.type
_entity.pdbx_description
1 polymer ?
#
loop_
_entity_poly.entity_id
_entity_poly.type
_entity_poly.pdbx_seq_one_letter_code
_entity_poly.pdbx_strand_id
1 'polypeptide(L)'
;MFESTPIATDLLEAVGKRAFGTILADPPWRFVNRTGKMAPEHRRLSRYGTLTTAAIMALPVAKLAASASHLYLWVPNALLPDGLRVMEAWGFQYKSNIVWHKLRKDGGSDGRGVGFYFRNVTELVLFGVRGKNARTLAPGRRQVNYIGTRKREHSRKPDELYRIIETCSFAPRLELFARGARRGWLVWGNQADDAYEPTWATYSHNSAAERRQLDQLASDSD
;
A
#
# COMPACT_ATOMS: atom_id res chain seq x y z
N MET A 1 -3.58 15.51 25.32
CA MET A 1 -3.08 14.20 24.86
C MET A 1 -4.15 13.61 23.98
N PHE A 2 -3.88 13.35 22.70
CA PHE A 2 -4.79 12.55 21.89
C PHE A 2 -4.57 11.09 22.26
N GLU A 3 -5.62 10.41 22.70
CA GLU A 3 -5.59 8.99 23.01
C GLU A 3 -5.31 8.20 21.71
N SER A 4 -4.39 7.24 21.79
CA SER A 4 -4.02 6.40 20.65
C SER A 4 -5.22 5.55 20.25
N THR A 5 -5.70 5.70 19.01
CA THR A 5 -6.78 4.85 18.49
C THR A 5 -6.36 3.37 18.50
N PRO A 6 -7.27 2.39 18.63
CA PRO A 6 -6.92 0.97 18.65
C PRO A 6 -6.06 0.53 17.45
N ILE A 7 -6.35 1.07 16.25
CA ILE A 7 -5.58 0.80 15.03
C ILE A 7 -4.16 1.38 15.08
N ALA A 8 -3.97 2.52 15.75
CA ALA A 8 -2.65 3.12 15.92
C ALA A 8 -1.79 2.31 16.92
N THR A 9 -2.42 1.82 18.00
CA THR A 9 -1.76 0.96 18.98
C THR A 9 -1.35 -0.37 18.36
N ASP A 10 -2.27 -1.04 17.67
CA ASP A 10 -2.01 -2.30 16.94
C ASP A 10 -0.86 -2.16 15.94
N LEU A 11 -0.85 -1.08 15.15
CA LEU A 11 0.23 -0.79 14.22
C LEU A 11 1.59 -0.64 14.93
N LEU A 12 1.63 0.08 16.06
CA LEU A 12 2.87 0.28 16.81
C LEU A 12 3.38 -1.02 17.45
N GLU A 13 2.48 -1.87 17.95
CA GLU A 13 2.82 -3.17 18.52
C GLU A 13 3.36 -4.12 17.46
N ALA A 14 2.68 -4.25 16.32
CA ALA A 14 3.10 -5.11 15.21
C ALA A 14 4.46 -4.69 14.63
N VAL A 15 4.72 -3.37 14.55
CA VAL A 15 5.95 -2.84 13.98
C VAL A 15 7.09 -2.79 14.99
N GLY A 16 6.80 -2.55 16.27
CA GLY A 16 7.80 -2.40 17.32
C GLY A 16 8.70 -1.18 17.11
N LYS A 17 9.97 -1.28 17.51
CA LYS A 17 10.95 -0.16 17.46
C LYS A 17 11.65 0.02 16.10
N ARG A 18 11.16 -0.62 15.04
CA ARG A 18 11.79 -0.58 13.71
C ARG A 18 11.51 0.74 13.00
N ALA A 19 12.51 1.23 12.27
CA ALA A 19 12.38 2.40 11.40
C ALA A 19 12.61 2.01 9.94
N PHE A 20 11.75 2.48 9.03
CA PHE A 20 11.72 2.07 7.63
C PHE A 20 12.24 3.15 6.71
N GLY A 21 13.15 2.75 5.82
CA GLY A 21 13.63 3.60 4.73
C GLY A 21 12.56 3.82 3.66
N THR A 22 11.60 2.91 3.54
CA THR A 22 10.44 3.09 2.64
C THR A 22 9.14 2.55 3.24
N ILE A 23 8.07 3.31 3.06
CA ILE A 23 6.71 2.92 3.43
C ILE A 23 5.84 2.95 2.18
N LEU A 24 5.12 1.86 1.92
CA LEU A 24 4.02 1.77 0.95
C LEU A 24 2.71 1.71 1.73
N ALA A 25 1.70 2.46 1.34
CA ALA A 25 0.39 2.42 1.98
C ALA A 25 -0.74 2.44 0.95
N ASP A 26 -1.75 1.57 1.15
CA ASP A 26 -3.04 1.59 0.45
C ASP A 26 -4.20 1.70 1.45
N PRO A 27 -4.41 2.88 2.07
CA PRO A 27 -5.44 3.04 3.08
C PRO A 27 -6.84 2.70 2.54
N PRO A 28 -7.74 2.15 3.36
CA PRO A 28 -9.12 1.89 2.97
C PRO A 28 -9.94 3.18 2.98
N TRP A 29 -9.68 4.08 2.02
CA TRP A 29 -10.28 5.41 1.96
C TRP A 29 -11.81 5.39 1.99
N ARG A 30 -12.41 6.16 2.91
CA ARG A 30 -13.86 6.41 2.92
C ARG A 30 -14.20 7.55 1.97
N PHE A 31 -15.08 7.28 1.01
CA PHE A 31 -15.66 8.30 0.15
C PHE A 31 -16.85 8.96 0.85
N VAL A 32 -16.90 10.29 0.83
CA VAL A 32 -18.06 11.05 1.30
C VAL A 32 -18.98 11.31 0.11
N ASN A 33 -20.16 10.71 0.10
CA ASN A 33 -21.15 11.01 -0.92
C ASN A 33 -21.90 12.30 -0.56
N ARG A 34 -22.02 13.21 -1.54
CA ARG A 34 -22.67 14.52 -1.39
C ARG A 34 -24.18 14.46 -1.13
N THR A 35 -24.82 13.31 -1.31
CA THR A 35 -26.25 13.04 -1.10
C THR A 35 -26.58 12.47 0.28
N GLY A 36 -25.61 12.30 1.19
CA GLY A 36 -25.84 11.66 2.50
C GLY A 36 -26.12 10.14 2.42
N LYS A 37 -26.33 9.59 1.22
CA LYS A 37 -26.41 8.15 0.97
C LYS A 37 -25.01 7.60 0.80
N MET A 38 -24.55 6.81 1.76
CA MET A 38 -23.30 6.04 1.64
C MET A 38 -23.32 5.26 0.32
N ALA A 39 -22.21 5.28 -0.43
CA ALA A 39 -22.04 4.34 -1.55
C ALA A 39 -22.22 2.93 -0.97
N PRO A 40 -22.85 1.98 -1.69
CA PRO A 40 -23.05 0.64 -1.15
C PRO A 40 -21.69 0.15 -0.66
N GLU A 41 -21.55 -0.01 0.66
CA GLU A 41 -20.38 -0.68 1.20
C GLU A 41 -20.41 -2.05 0.54
N HIS A 42 -19.43 -2.33 -0.32
CA HIS A 42 -19.20 -3.71 -0.69
C HIS A 42 -18.94 -4.43 0.63
N ARG A 43 -19.94 -5.18 1.09
CA ARG A 43 -20.07 -5.97 2.34
C ARG A 43 -18.97 -7.04 2.53
N ARG A 44 -17.80 -6.86 1.92
CA ARG A 44 -16.65 -7.76 1.91
C ARG A 44 -15.34 -7.11 2.37
N LEU A 45 -15.36 -5.93 3.00
CA LEU A 45 -14.14 -5.22 3.39
C LEU A 45 -13.92 -5.14 4.92
N SER A 46 -13.34 -6.21 5.44
CA SER A 46 -12.29 -6.20 6.49
C SER A 46 -12.65 -5.84 7.94
N ARG A 47 -11.75 -6.21 8.86
CA ARG A 47 -11.75 -5.98 10.32
C ARG A 47 -11.91 -4.51 10.76
N TYR A 48 -11.63 -3.51 9.89
CA TYR A 48 -11.65 -2.07 10.23
C TYR A 48 -12.54 -1.19 9.32
N GLY A 49 -13.26 -1.77 8.34
CA GLY A 49 -14.06 -1.00 7.39
C GLY A 49 -13.27 0.05 6.61
N THR A 50 -13.96 1.09 6.11
CA THR A 50 -13.30 2.26 5.50
C THR A 50 -12.92 3.30 6.55
N LEU A 51 -11.80 3.99 6.36
CA LEU A 51 -11.30 5.04 7.25
C LEU A 51 -11.54 6.44 6.69
N THR A 52 -11.91 7.38 7.55
CA THR A 52 -11.96 8.80 7.20
C THR A 52 -10.54 9.34 6.99
N THR A 53 -10.39 10.42 6.22
CA THR A 53 -9.09 11.10 6.07
C THR A 53 -8.47 11.45 7.42
N ALA A 54 -9.25 11.93 8.37
CA ALA A 54 -8.78 12.25 9.71
C ALA A 54 -8.23 11.03 10.47
N ALA A 55 -8.90 9.88 10.36
CA ALA A 55 -8.42 8.63 10.96
C ALA A 55 -7.11 8.13 10.31
N ILE A 56 -6.98 8.27 8.99
CA ILE A 56 -5.75 7.93 8.26
C ILE A 56 -4.61 8.86 8.69
N MET A 57 -4.85 10.18 8.76
CA MET A 57 -3.87 11.17 9.23
C MET A 57 -3.39 10.88 10.67
N ALA A 58 -4.27 10.37 11.53
CA ALA A 58 -3.96 10.08 12.93
C ALA A 58 -3.05 8.84 13.12
N LEU A 59 -2.80 8.05 12.07
CA LEU A 59 -1.89 6.91 12.17
C LEU A 59 -0.46 7.37 12.45
N PRO A 60 0.27 6.70 13.36
CA PRO A 60 1.59 7.12 13.80
C PRO A 60 2.71 6.77 12.81
N VAL A 61 2.46 6.89 11.50
CA VAL A 61 3.41 6.54 10.42
C VAL A 61 4.71 7.32 10.55
N ALA A 62 4.66 8.55 11.05
CA ALA A 62 5.85 9.34 11.34
C ALA A 62 6.80 8.68 12.36
N LYS A 63 6.29 7.84 13.28
CA LYS A 63 7.14 7.11 14.25
C LYS A 63 7.82 5.90 13.63
N LEU A 64 7.31 5.41 12.50
CA LEU A 64 7.81 4.24 11.79
C LEU A 64 8.84 4.60 10.72
N ALA A 65 8.91 5.86 10.32
CA ALA A 65 9.81 6.30 9.24
C ALA A 65 11.24 6.55 9.75
N ALA A 66 12.23 6.06 9.00
CA ALA A 66 13.63 6.42 9.21
C ALA A 66 13.86 7.92 8.96
N SER A 67 14.98 8.44 9.46
CA SER A 67 15.34 9.86 9.36
C SER A 67 15.33 10.38 7.93
N ALA A 68 15.90 9.61 6.99
CA ALA A 68 15.74 9.76 5.55
C ALA A 68 14.87 8.60 5.04
N SER A 69 13.71 8.90 4.47
CA SER A 69 12.76 7.86 4.06
C SER A 69 11.83 8.31 2.93
N HIS A 70 11.24 7.33 2.26
CA HIS A 70 10.28 7.52 1.18
C HIS A 70 8.89 7.00 1.58
N LEU A 71 7.86 7.68 1.09
CA LEU A 71 6.47 7.26 1.16
C LEU A 71 5.91 7.09 -0.24
N TYR A 72 5.27 5.95 -0.47
CA TYR A 72 4.42 5.66 -1.61
C TYR A 72 3.00 5.49 -1.11
N LEU A 73 2.10 6.39 -1.49
CA LEU A 73 0.71 6.40 -1.01
C LEU A 73 -0.26 6.22 -2.17
N TRP A 74 -1.00 5.11 -2.18
CA TRP A 74 -2.10 4.93 -3.11
C TRP A 74 -3.25 5.88 -2.75
N VAL A 75 -3.67 6.66 -3.75
CA VAL A 75 -4.74 7.66 -3.58
C VAL A 75 -5.72 7.58 -4.76
N PRO A 76 -7.02 7.38 -4.49
CA PRO A 76 -8.05 7.51 -5.52
C PRO A 76 -8.05 8.92 -6.10
N ASN A 77 -8.28 9.07 -7.41
CA ASN A 77 -8.23 10.37 -8.09
C ASN A 77 -9.08 11.46 -7.41
N ALA A 78 -10.28 11.09 -6.92
CA ALA A 78 -11.19 12.03 -6.26
C ALA A 78 -10.71 12.51 -4.88
N LEU A 79 -9.74 11.82 -4.28
CA LEU A 79 -9.21 12.09 -2.94
C LEU A 79 -7.77 12.60 -2.99
N LEU A 80 -7.30 13.10 -4.14
CA LEU A 80 -5.96 13.66 -4.27
C LEU A 80 -5.66 14.74 -3.21
N PRO A 81 -6.55 15.72 -2.93
CA PRO A 81 -6.32 16.70 -1.86
C PRO A 81 -6.17 16.04 -0.48
N ASP A 82 -6.99 15.03 -0.16
CA ASP A 82 -6.89 14.26 1.09
C ASP A 82 -5.56 13.50 1.18
N GLY A 83 -5.12 12.88 0.09
CA GLY A 83 -3.85 12.18 0.00
C GLY A 83 -2.67 13.08 0.32
N LEU A 84 -2.65 14.31 -0.21
CA LEU A 84 -1.61 15.29 0.09
C LEU A 84 -1.60 15.68 1.58
N ARG A 85 -2.77 15.91 2.18
CA ARG A 85 -2.91 16.19 3.63
C ARG A 85 -2.44 15.02 4.49
N VAL A 86 -2.71 13.79 4.08
CA VAL A 86 -2.22 12.57 4.77
C VAL A 86 -0.71 12.51 4.75
N MET A 87 -0.07 12.73 3.59
CA MET A 87 1.40 12.69 3.53
C MET A 87 2.04 13.78 4.41
N GLU A 88 1.47 14.98 4.39
CA GLU A 88 1.93 16.09 5.25
C GLU A 88 1.79 15.73 6.73
N ALA A 89 0.65 15.19 7.15
CA ALA A 89 0.40 14.75 8.52
C ALA A 89 1.38 13.64 8.98
N TRP A 90 1.79 12.77 8.05
CA TRP A 90 2.79 11.74 8.32
C TRP A 90 4.24 12.25 8.24
N GLY A 91 4.45 13.54 7.94
CA GLY A 91 5.76 14.19 7.89
C GLY A 91 6.52 13.99 6.59
N PHE A 92 5.83 13.67 5.48
CA PHE A 92 6.42 13.51 4.15
C PHE A 92 6.07 14.68 3.25
N GLN A 93 7.09 15.25 2.61
CA GLN A 93 6.91 16.28 1.59
C GLN A 93 6.64 15.62 0.23
N TYR A 94 5.55 16.00 -0.43
CA TYR A 94 5.27 15.58 -1.81
C TYR A 94 6.36 16.01 -2.79
N LYS A 95 6.72 15.12 -3.71
CA LYS A 95 7.70 15.39 -4.78
C LYS A 95 7.17 15.08 -6.16
N SER A 96 6.48 13.95 -6.34
CA SER A 96 5.92 13.54 -7.62
C SER A 96 4.87 12.44 -7.40
N ASN A 97 4.33 11.89 -8.47
CA ASN A 97 3.43 10.74 -8.42
C ASN A 97 3.75 9.76 -9.56
N ILE A 98 3.39 8.49 -9.35
CA ILE A 98 3.34 7.47 -10.40
C ILE A 98 1.88 7.25 -10.76
N VAL A 99 1.56 7.25 -12.06
CA VAL A 99 0.21 6.99 -12.56
C VAL A 99 0.10 5.52 -12.95
N TRP A 100 -0.83 4.81 -12.32
CA TRP A 100 -1.24 3.49 -12.79
C TRP A 100 -2.41 3.64 -13.78
N HIS A 101 -2.21 3.24 -15.03
CA HIS A 101 -3.22 3.17 -16.06
C HIS A 101 -3.70 1.72 -16.25
N LYS A 102 -5.02 1.54 -16.16
CA LYS A 102 -5.69 0.25 -16.29
C LYS A 102 -6.01 -0.01 -17.75
N LEU A 103 -5.35 -1.02 -18.32
CA LEU A 103 -5.41 -1.35 -19.75
C LEU A 103 -6.42 -2.47 -20.04
N ARG A 104 -7.02 -2.41 -21.23
CA ARG A 104 -7.73 -3.52 -21.90
C ARG A 104 -6.73 -4.46 -22.58
N LYS A 105 -7.23 -5.54 -23.18
CA LYS A 105 -6.40 -6.51 -23.92
C LYS A 105 -5.67 -5.87 -25.10
N ASP A 106 -6.31 -4.92 -25.77
CA ASP A 106 -5.81 -4.17 -26.93
C ASP A 106 -4.89 -2.98 -26.55
N GLY A 107 -4.59 -2.79 -25.26
CA GLY A 107 -3.74 -1.69 -24.79
C GLY A 107 -4.46 -0.35 -24.62
N GLY A 108 -5.75 -0.25 -24.97
CA GLY A 108 -6.56 0.94 -24.68
C GLY A 108 -7.02 1.00 -23.22
N SER A 109 -7.64 2.10 -22.79
CA SER A 109 -8.13 2.27 -21.42
C SER A 109 -9.31 1.34 -21.07
N ASP A 110 -9.35 0.81 -19.84
CA ASP A 110 -10.39 -0.14 -19.35
C ASP A 110 -11.83 0.40 -19.50
N GLY A 111 -12.04 1.72 -19.45
CA GLY A 111 -13.34 2.40 -19.66
C GLY A 111 -14.43 2.10 -18.62
N ARG A 112 -14.27 1.02 -17.84
CA ARG A 112 -15.24 0.50 -16.85
C ARG A 112 -15.12 1.12 -15.47
N GLY A 113 -14.25 2.10 -15.28
CA GLY A 113 -14.04 2.78 -14.01
C GLY A 113 -15.28 3.56 -13.55
N VAL A 114 -15.64 3.44 -12.27
CA VAL A 114 -16.69 4.27 -11.67
C VAL A 114 -16.12 5.65 -11.35
N GLY A 115 -16.85 6.71 -11.71
CA GLY A 115 -16.53 8.10 -11.36
C GLY A 115 -17.67 9.02 -11.77
N PHE A 116 -17.89 10.11 -11.02
CA PHE A 116 -19.02 11.02 -11.22
C PHE A 116 -18.83 11.95 -12.42
N TYR A 117 -17.59 12.40 -12.67
CA TYR A 117 -17.26 13.33 -13.75
C TYR A 117 -16.57 12.63 -14.93
N PHE A 118 -15.66 11.69 -14.63
CA PHE A 118 -14.91 10.94 -15.63
C PHE A 118 -14.85 9.46 -15.25
N ARG A 119 -14.71 8.59 -16.26
CA ARG A 119 -14.46 7.16 -16.04
C ARG A 119 -13.04 6.98 -15.51
N ASN A 120 -12.90 6.49 -14.28
CA ASN A 120 -11.59 6.30 -13.64
C ASN A 120 -10.82 5.12 -14.25
N VAL A 121 -9.99 5.42 -15.25
CA VAL A 121 -9.07 4.45 -15.87
C VAL A 121 -7.67 4.50 -15.27
N THR A 122 -7.41 5.45 -14.38
CA THR A 122 -6.14 5.60 -13.65
C THR A 122 -6.32 5.55 -12.14
N GLU A 123 -5.24 5.26 -11.43
CA GLU A 123 -5.06 5.54 -10.00
C GLU A 123 -3.68 6.15 -9.77
N LEU A 124 -3.52 6.93 -8.69
CA LEU A 124 -2.28 7.61 -8.37
C LEU A 124 -1.56 6.90 -7.21
N VAL A 125 -0.23 6.86 -7.31
CA VAL A 125 0.67 6.61 -6.19
C VAL A 125 1.44 7.90 -5.95
N LEU A 126 1.10 8.61 -4.88
CA LEU A 126 1.87 9.78 -4.48
C LEU A 126 3.24 9.34 -3.96
N PHE A 127 4.29 10.07 -4.35
CA PHE A 127 5.65 9.88 -3.86
C PHE A 127 6.06 11.08 -3.01
N GLY A 128 6.32 10.80 -1.74
CA GLY A 128 6.79 11.76 -0.75
C GLY A 128 8.12 11.35 -0.15
N VAL A 129 8.87 12.34 0.35
CA VAL A 129 10.16 12.13 1.00
C VAL A 129 10.19 12.80 2.37
N ARG A 130 10.94 12.23 3.30
CA ARG A 130 11.21 12.80 4.62
C ARG A 130 12.71 12.81 4.89
N GLY A 131 13.20 13.87 5.51
CA GLY A 131 14.59 14.01 5.92
C GLY A 131 15.52 14.65 4.90
N LYS A 132 16.77 14.83 5.30
CA LYS A 132 17.84 15.35 4.44
C LYS A 132 18.33 14.23 3.49
N ASN A 133 18.69 14.60 2.26
CA ASN A 133 19.27 13.70 1.26
C ASN A 133 18.40 12.47 0.91
N ALA A 134 17.08 12.54 1.11
CA ALA A 134 16.13 11.48 0.75
C ALA A 134 15.78 11.50 -0.76
N ARG A 135 16.81 11.54 -1.61
CA ARG A 135 16.63 11.36 -3.06
C ARG A 135 16.52 9.87 -3.34
N THR A 136 15.77 9.51 -4.38
CA THR A 136 15.75 8.13 -4.89
C THR A 136 17.16 7.60 -5.17
N LEU A 137 17.32 6.29 -5.01
CA LEU A 137 18.52 5.57 -5.42
C LEU A 137 18.81 5.79 -6.90
N ALA A 138 20.04 5.55 -7.33
CA ALA A 138 20.50 5.84 -8.68
C ALA A 138 19.56 5.38 -9.81
N PRO A 139 18.91 4.19 -9.73
CA PRO A 139 17.94 3.76 -10.73
C PRO A 139 16.71 4.67 -10.90
N GLY A 140 16.31 5.38 -9.84
CA GLY A 140 15.15 6.27 -9.87
C GLY A 140 15.30 7.44 -10.85
N ARG A 141 16.52 7.77 -11.29
CA ARG A 141 16.78 8.85 -12.26
C ARG A 141 16.29 8.53 -13.68
N ARG A 142 16.12 7.25 -14.00
CA ARG A 142 15.64 6.75 -15.30
C ARG A 142 14.28 6.05 -15.19
N GLN A 143 13.70 6.00 -14.00
CA GLN A 143 12.39 5.41 -13.77
C GLN A 143 11.31 6.38 -14.25
N VAL A 144 10.47 5.93 -15.17
CA VAL A 144 9.28 6.68 -15.59
C VAL A 144 8.19 6.61 -14.54
N ASN A 145 7.34 7.63 -14.48
CA ASN A 145 6.27 7.75 -13.50
C ASN A 145 4.93 7.17 -14.01
N TYR A 146 5.00 6.05 -14.73
CA TYR A 146 3.84 5.42 -15.35
C TYR A 146 3.91 3.89 -15.22
N ILE A 147 2.78 3.28 -14.90
CA ILE A 147 2.57 1.83 -14.91
C ILE A 147 1.32 1.56 -15.76
N GLY A 148 1.49 0.89 -16.90
CA GLY A 148 0.36 0.46 -17.73
C GLY A 148 0.18 -1.05 -17.61
N THR A 149 -0.87 -1.51 -16.94
CA THR A 149 -1.11 -2.95 -16.76
C THR A 149 -2.57 -3.30 -16.97
N ARG A 150 -2.82 -4.56 -17.38
CA ARG A 150 -4.18 -5.09 -17.46
C ARG A 150 -4.76 -5.18 -16.06
N LYS A 151 -6.02 -4.75 -15.92
CA LYS A 151 -6.75 -4.90 -14.66
C LYS A 151 -6.86 -6.39 -14.33
N ARG A 152 -6.46 -6.74 -13.10
CA ARG A 152 -6.60 -8.09 -12.55
C ARG A 152 -7.91 -8.16 -11.76
N GLU A 153 -8.01 -9.07 -10.80
CA GLU A 153 -9.14 -9.16 -9.86
C GLU A 153 -9.44 -7.80 -9.18
N HIS A 154 -10.67 -7.66 -8.68
CA HIS A 154 -11.17 -6.39 -8.18
C HIS A 154 -10.24 -5.78 -7.11
N SER A 155 -9.85 -4.52 -7.31
CA SER A 155 -9.03 -3.76 -6.36
C SER A 155 -7.59 -4.29 -6.15
N ARG A 156 -7.10 -5.24 -6.97
CA ARG A 156 -5.69 -5.67 -6.93
C ARG A 156 -4.78 -4.63 -7.59
N LYS A 157 -3.81 -4.11 -6.82
CA LYS A 157 -2.78 -3.18 -7.29
C LYS A 157 -1.70 -3.89 -8.14
N PRO A 158 -1.00 -3.18 -9.04
CA PRO A 158 0.02 -3.77 -9.91
C PRO A 158 1.28 -4.19 -9.13
N ASP A 159 1.76 -5.41 -9.36
CA ASP A 159 2.99 -5.91 -8.72
C ASP A 159 4.24 -5.13 -9.19
N GLU A 160 4.15 -4.49 -10.35
CA GLU A 160 5.18 -3.68 -10.97
C GLU A 160 5.63 -2.52 -10.08
N LEU A 161 4.72 -2.00 -9.24
CA LEU A 161 5.07 -0.94 -8.29
C LEU A 161 6.14 -1.40 -7.29
N TYR A 162 6.05 -2.64 -6.80
CA TYR A 162 7.03 -3.14 -5.84
C TYR A 162 8.42 -3.20 -6.44
N ARG A 163 8.56 -3.63 -7.71
CA ARG A 163 9.86 -3.64 -8.40
C ARG A 163 10.45 -2.23 -8.49
N ILE A 164 9.61 -1.24 -8.79
CA ILE A 164 10.02 0.17 -8.81
C ILE A 164 10.53 0.58 -7.43
N ILE A 165 9.78 0.29 -6.36
CA ILE A 165 10.15 0.65 -4.99
C ILE A 165 11.43 -0.06 -4.55
N GLU A 166 11.54 -1.36 -4.79
CA GLU A 166 12.69 -2.19 -4.42
C GLU A 166 13.98 -1.72 -5.10
N THR A 167 13.87 -1.21 -6.34
CA THR A 167 15.00 -0.73 -7.14
C THR A 167 15.36 0.73 -6.86
N CYS A 168 14.37 1.57 -6.56
CA CYS A 168 14.54 3.03 -6.48
C CYS A 168 14.62 3.57 -5.05
N SER A 169 14.31 2.77 -4.03
CA SER A 169 14.11 3.25 -2.66
C SER A 169 14.74 2.36 -1.58
N PHE A 170 14.97 2.96 -0.42
CA PHE A 170 15.73 2.40 0.69
C PHE A 170 15.02 1.21 1.36
N ALA A 171 15.81 0.24 1.82
CA ALA A 171 15.36 -0.75 2.82
C ALA A 171 15.63 -0.20 4.25
N PRO A 172 15.04 -0.77 5.31
CA PRO A 172 13.98 -1.78 5.30
C PRO A 172 12.64 -1.19 4.82
N ARG A 173 11.72 -2.05 4.36
CA ARG A 173 10.46 -1.65 3.72
C ARG A 173 9.25 -2.13 4.50
N LEU A 174 8.24 -1.27 4.60
CA LEU A 174 6.97 -1.54 5.26
C LEU A 174 5.82 -1.33 4.28
N GLU A 175 4.88 -2.27 4.24
CA GLU A 175 3.60 -2.12 3.56
C GLU A 175 2.46 -2.05 4.58
N LEU A 176 1.74 -0.93 4.56
CA LEU A 176 0.55 -0.68 5.37
C LEU A 176 -0.71 -1.03 4.57
N PHE A 177 -1.66 -1.68 5.25
CA PHE A 177 -2.90 -2.21 4.68
C PHE A 177 -2.67 -3.29 3.62
N ALA A 178 -1.61 -4.09 3.81
CA ALA A 178 -1.24 -5.17 2.90
C ALA A 178 -2.33 -6.24 2.81
N ARG A 179 -2.45 -6.86 1.63
CA ARG A 179 -3.38 -7.98 1.36
C ARG A 179 -2.71 -9.35 1.29
N GLY A 180 -1.39 -9.40 1.46
CA GLY A 180 -0.61 -10.63 1.44
C GLY A 180 0.84 -10.36 1.82
N ALA A 181 1.57 -11.42 2.12
CA ALA A 181 2.98 -11.34 2.45
C ALA A 181 3.86 -11.10 1.22
N ARG A 182 4.99 -10.40 1.42
CA ARG A 182 6.01 -10.21 0.39
C ARG A 182 7.40 -10.32 0.99
N ARG A 183 8.26 -11.13 0.37
CA ARG A 183 9.65 -11.30 0.81
C ARG A 183 10.39 -9.96 0.80
N GLY A 184 11.11 -9.66 1.88
CA GLY A 184 11.85 -8.40 2.03
C GLY A 184 11.01 -7.20 2.46
N TRP A 185 9.73 -7.42 2.80
CA TRP A 185 8.81 -6.41 3.33
C TRP A 185 8.29 -6.85 4.69
N LEU A 186 8.23 -5.90 5.62
CA LEU A 186 7.29 -6.02 6.72
C LEU A 186 5.90 -5.66 6.19
N VAL A 187 4.90 -6.47 6.51
CA VAL A 187 3.52 -6.20 6.11
C VAL A 187 2.66 -6.02 7.35
N TRP A 188 1.77 -5.04 7.30
CA TRP A 188 0.74 -4.82 8.31
C TRP A 188 -0.60 -4.63 7.60
N GLY A 189 -1.61 -5.43 7.95
CA GLY A 189 -2.91 -5.38 7.30
C GLY A 189 -3.83 -6.56 7.68
N ASN A 190 -5.12 -6.41 7.37
CA ASN A 190 -6.20 -7.33 7.78
C ASN A 190 -6.14 -8.75 7.17
N GLN A 191 -5.16 -9.04 6.31
CA GLN A 191 -4.96 -10.35 5.66
C GLN A 191 -3.55 -10.89 5.90
N ALA A 192 -2.85 -10.39 6.94
CA ALA A 192 -1.50 -10.81 7.31
C ALA A 192 -1.48 -11.94 8.37
N ASP A 193 -2.61 -12.60 8.62
CA ASP A 193 -2.69 -13.82 9.45
C ASP A 193 -2.44 -15.06 8.55
N ASP A 194 -1.67 -16.04 9.05
CA ASP A 194 -1.20 -17.26 8.37
C ASP A 194 -2.30 -18.19 7.79
N ALA A 195 -3.58 -17.85 7.93
CA ALA A 195 -4.72 -18.64 7.47
C ALA A 195 -5.25 -18.24 6.07
N TYR A 196 -4.65 -17.25 5.40
CA TYR A 196 -5.01 -16.96 4.01
C TYR A 196 -4.22 -17.82 3.04
N GLU A 197 -4.89 -18.84 2.47
CA GLU A 197 -4.44 -19.46 1.22
C GLU A 197 -4.90 -18.60 0.04
N PRO A 198 -3.98 -18.03 -0.75
CA PRO A 198 -4.34 -17.36 -2.00
C PRO A 198 -5.06 -18.36 -2.91
N THR A 199 -6.28 -18.06 -3.37
CA THR A 199 -6.99 -18.92 -4.34
C THR A 199 -6.42 -18.82 -5.75
N TRP A 200 -5.20 -18.30 -5.91
CA TRP A 200 -4.49 -18.15 -7.18
C TRP A 200 -2.99 -18.32 -6.95
N ALA A 201 -2.26 -18.75 -7.97
CA ALA A 201 -0.83 -19.01 -7.89
C ALA A 201 -0.02 -17.75 -7.54
N THR A 202 0.18 -17.50 -6.25
CA THR A 202 1.29 -16.70 -5.74
C THR A 202 2.59 -17.39 -6.15
N TYR A 203 3.59 -16.60 -6.57
CA TYR A 203 4.92 -17.09 -6.93
C TYR A 203 5.37 -18.21 -5.97
N SER A 204 5.74 -19.36 -6.54
CA SER A 204 6.43 -20.44 -5.84
C SER A 204 7.64 -19.84 -5.12
N HIS A 205 7.87 -20.25 -3.86
CA HIS A 205 8.82 -19.67 -2.89
C HIS A 205 8.24 -18.55 -2.01
N ASN A 206 7.21 -18.89 -1.23
CA ASN A 206 6.88 -18.17 0.01
C ASN A 206 7.54 -18.87 1.22
N SER A 207 7.84 -18.12 2.29
CA SER A 207 8.43 -18.63 3.53
C SER A 207 7.51 -19.56 4.33
N ALA A 208 6.26 -19.72 3.90
CA ALA A 208 5.36 -20.78 4.37
C ALA A 208 5.70 -22.14 3.73
N ALA A 209 6.12 -22.16 2.46
CA ALA A 209 6.62 -23.37 1.80
C ALA A 209 7.96 -23.82 2.40
N GLU A 210 8.88 -22.90 2.72
CA GLU A 210 10.13 -23.24 3.42
C GLU A 210 9.88 -23.75 4.84
N ARG A 211 8.92 -23.19 5.58
CA ARG A 211 8.52 -23.73 6.90
C ARG A 211 7.92 -25.12 6.81
N ARG A 212 6.99 -25.37 5.89
CA ARG A 212 6.46 -26.73 5.65
C ARG A 212 7.57 -27.70 5.27
N GLN A 213 8.54 -27.29 4.45
CA GLN A 213 9.64 -28.15 4.03
C GLN A 213 10.61 -28.45 5.19
N LEU A 214 10.86 -27.48 6.08
CA LEU A 214 11.66 -27.66 7.29
C LEU A 214 10.95 -28.51 8.36
N ASP A 215 9.63 -28.34 8.53
CA ASP A 215 8.81 -29.12 9.45
C ASP A 215 8.68 -30.59 8.98
N GLN A 216 8.56 -30.82 7.66
CA GLN A 216 8.53 -32.16 7.06
C GLN A 216 9.89 -32.87 7.17
N LEU A 217 11.00 -32.13 7.01
CA LEU A 217 12.35 -32.66 7.18
C LEU A 217 12.69 -32.97 8.64
N ALA A 218 12.07 -32.29 9.60
CA ALA A 218 12.21 -32.54 11.03
C ALA A 218 11.36 -33.73 11.51
N SER A 219 10.21 -34.00 10.87
CA SER A 219 9.35 -35.16 11.20
C SER A 219 9.82 -36.48 10.61
N ASP A 220 10.65 -36.44 9.55
CA ASP A 220 11.19 -37.63 8.88
C ASP A 220 12.58 -38.04 9.44
N SER A 221 13.08 -37.33 10.45
CA SER A 221 14.36 -37.56 11.12
C SER A 221 14.26 -38.12 12.55
N ASP A 222 13.04 -38.42 13.01
CA ASP A 222 12.73 -39.23 14.21
C ASP A 222 12.23 -40.62 13.79
#